data_AF-Q0PCE0-F1
#
_entry.id   AF-Q0PCE0-F1
#
_cell.length_a   1.000
_cell.length_b   1.000
_cell.length_c   1.000
_cell.angle_alpha   90.00
_cell.angle_beta   90.00
_cell.angle_gamma   90.00
#
_symmetry.space_group_name_H-M   'P 1'
#
loop_
_entity.id
_entity.type
_entity.pdbx_description
1 polymer ?
#
loop_
_entity_poly.entity_id
_entity_poly.type
_entity_poly.pdbx_seq_one_letter_code
_entity_poly.pdbx_strand_id
1 'polypeptide(L)'
;NDQPSGNVQGYGSKLANNGCGQLEWEDYFFHCVFPEDKRDLAIWPKTPADYILATSEYAKQIRNLATKIFAVLSIGLGLEEGRLEKEVGGMEDLMLQMKINYYPKCPQPELALGVEAHTDVSALTFILHNMVPGLQLFYEGNWVTAKCVPNSIIMHIGDTVEILSNGKYKSILHRGVVNKEKVRIS
;
A
#
# COMPACT_ATOMS: atom_id res chain seq x y z
N ASN A 1 -11.30 2.93 -13.60
CA ASN A 1 -11.03 4.29 -13.10
C ASN A 1 -10.90 5.21 -14.31
N ASP A 2 -11.03 6.52 -14.11
CA ASP A 2 -10.83 7.54 -15.13
C ASP A 2 -9.99 8.67 -14.52
N GLN A 3 -8.67 8.49 -14.55
CA GLN A 3 -7.73 9.43 -13.92
C GLN A 3 -7.80 10.85 -14.49
N PRO A 4 -7.93 11.06 -15.83
CA PRO A 4 -8.09 12.40 -16.40
C PRO A 4 -9.29 13.19 -15.88
N SER A 5 -10.40 12.52 -15.51
CA SER A 5 -11.56 13.18 -14.92
C SER A 5 -11.52 13.28 -13.38
N GLY A 6 -10.40 12.88 -12.76
CA GLY A 6 -10.22 12.86 -11.31
C GLY A 6 -10.84 11.64 -10.61
N ASN A 7 -11.45 10.72 -11.35
CA ASN A 7 -12.00 9.48 -10.79
C ASN A 7 -10.92 8.39 -10.69
N VAL A 8 -10.11 8.44 -9.63
CA VAL A 8 -8.97 7.54 -9.45
C VAL A 8 -9.35 6.15 -8.92
N GLN A 9 -10.56 5.98 -8.36
CA GLN A 9 -10.99 4.73 -7.74
C GLN A 9 -11.54 3.69 -8.75
N GLY A 10 -11.52 2.42 -8.36
CA GLY A 10 -11.96 1.27 -9.13
C GLY A 10 -10.80 0.48 -9.75
N TYR A 11 -11.15 -0.39 -10.70
CA TYR A 11 -10.22 -1.17 -11.49
C TYR A 11 -9.41 -0.29 -12.43
N GLY A 12 -8.11 -0.54 -12.57
CA GLY A 12 -7.25 0.13 -13.53
C GLY A 12 -5.92 -0.59 -13.75
N SER A 13 -5.19 -0.09 -14.73
CA SER A 13 -3.80 -0.44 -15.01
C SER A 13 -3.05 0.88 -15.19
N LYS A 14 -1.80 0.97 -14.73
CA LYS A 14 -1.09 2.25 -14.75
C LYS A 14 -0.86 2.67 -16.21
N LEU A 15 -1.41 3.83 -16.58
CA LEU A 15 -1.12 4.46 -17.87
C LEU A 15 0.24 5.15 -17.77
N ALA A 16 1.05 5.06 -18.84
CA ALA A 16 2.33 5.74 -18.89
C ALA A 16 2.13 7.25 -18.68
N ASN A 17 2.76 7.81 -17.65
CA ASN A 17 2.55 9.18 -17.19
C ASN A 17 3.77 10.09 -17.39
N ASN A 18 4.81 9.61 -18.07
CA ASN A 18 6.04 10.34 -18.34
C ASN A 18 6.55 10.09 -19.78
N GLY A 19 7.48 10.93 -20.25
CA GLY A 19 7.99 10.90 -21.62
C GLY A 19 8.75 9.63 -22.01
N CYS A 20 9.10 8.75 -21.06
CA CYS A 20 9.73 7.46 -21.36
C CYS A 20 8.72 6.36 -21.71
N GLY A 21 7.40 6.60 -21.56
CA GLY A 21 6.37 5.65 -21.96
C GLY A 21 6.38 4.35 -21.16
N GLN A 22 7.05 4.33 -19.99
CA GLN A 22 7.24 3.11 -19.21
C GLN A 22 5.93 2.67 -18.55
N LEU A 23 5.67 1.36 -18.60
CA LEU A 23 4.54 0.70 -17.98
C LEU A 23 5.02 -0.33 -16.96
N GLU A 24 4.11 -0.69 -16.07
CA GLU A 24 4.29 -1.70 -15.03
C GLU A 24 3.52 -2.98 -15.37
N TRP A 25 4.00 -4.12 -14.87
CA TRP A 25 3.39 -5.42 -15.08
C TRP A 25 2.39 -5.76 -13.96
N GLU A 26 1.44 -4.86 -13.74
CA GLU A 26 0.35 -5.04 -12.79
C GLU A 26 -0.96 -4.43 -13.29
N ASP A 27 -2.06 -5.04 -12.88
CA ASP A 27 -3.36 -4.39 -12.81
C ASP A 27 -3.72 -4.20 -11.33
N TYR A 28 -4.64 -3.29 -11.03
CA TYR A 28 -5.02 -3.03 -9.66
C TYR A 28 -6.49 -2.67 -9.50
N PHE A 29 -6.96 -2.76 -8.25
CA PHE A 29 -8.23 -2.20 -7.81
C PHE A 29 -7.99 -1.26 -6.62
N PHE A 30 -8.31 0.02 -6.77
CA PHE A 30 -8.01 1.06 -5.79
C PHE A 30 -9.28 1.72 -5.24
N HIS A 31 -9.44 1.83 -3.92
CA HIS A 31 -10.60 2.51 -3.34
C HIS A 31 -10.41 2.89 -1.86
N CYS A 32 -11.18 3.87 -1.41
CA CYS A 32 -11.21 4.33 -0.03
C CYS A 32 -12.00 3.33 0.84
N VAL A 33 -11.40 2.88 1.94
CA VAL A 33 -12.00 1.89 2.87
C VAL A 33 -12.28 2.45 4.26
N PHE A 34 -11.68 3.58 4.64
CA PHE A 34 -11.94 4.28 5.90
C PHE A 34 -11.61 5.78 5.77
N PRO A 35 -12.34 6.70 6.42
CA PRO A 35 -13.52 6.47 7.27
C PRO A 35 -14.76 6.07 6.48
N GLU A 36 -15.76 5.52 7.19
CA GLU A 36 -16.91 4.83 6.60
C GLU A 36 -17.79 5.73 5.71
N ASP A 37 -17.86 7.01 6.03
CA ASP A 37 -18.62 8.08 5.36
C ASP A 37 -17.94 8.59 4.08
N LYS A 38 -16.62 8.40 3.94
CA LYS A 38 -15.84 8.77 2.74
C LYS A 38 -15.76 7.64 1.69
N ARG A 39 -16.45 6.52 1.91
CA ARG A 39 -16.48 5.38 0.98
C ARG A 39 -17.53 5.59 -0.12
N ASP A 40 -17.17 5.24 -1.35
CA ASP A 40 -18.14 5.05 -2.43
C ASP A 40 -18.41 3.55 -2.62
N LEU A 41 -19.48 3.02 -2.03
CA LEU A 41 -19.80 1.60 -2.13
C LEU A 41 -20.33 1.19 -3.51
N ALA A 42 -20.72 2.16 -4.37
CA ALA A 42 -21.25 1.84 -5.69
C ALA A 42 -20.17 1.26 -6.62
N ILE A 43 -18.91 1.64 -6.39
CA ILE A 43 -17.76 1.15 -7.17
C ILE A 43 -17.15 -0.13 -6.59
N TRP A 44 -17.45 -0.50 -5.34
CA TRP A 44 -16.85 -1.68 -4.72
C TRP A 44 -17.27 -2.97 -5.45
N PRO A 45 -16.39 -3.99 -5.53
CA PRO A 45 -16.73 -5.29 -6.08
C PRO A 45 -17.99 -5.89 -5.46
N LYS A 46 -18.94 -6.25 -6.32
CA LYS A 46 -20.18 -6.97 -5.96
C LYS A 46 -20.00 -8.48 -6.00
N THR A 47 -18.86 -8.95 -6.49
CA THR A 47 -18.47 -10.35 -6.54
C THR A 47 -17.02 -10.46 -6.07
N PRO A 48 -16.73 -11.28 -5.04
CA PRO A 48 -17.67 -12.11 -4.29
C PRO A 48 -18.63 -11.28 -3.42
N ALA A 49 -19.77 -11.86 -3.04
CA ALA A 49 -20.86 -11.14 -2.36
C ALA A 49 -20.48 -10.60 -0.96
N ASP A 50 -19.45 -11.18 -0.35
CA ASP A 50 -18.91 -10.83 0.95
C ASP A 50 -17.77 -9.81 0.90
N TYR A 51 -17.37 -9.33 -0.28
CA TYR A 51 -16.26 -8.38 -0.44
C TYR A 51 -16.41 -7.13 0.46
N ILE A 52 -17.59 -6.51 0.43
CA ILE A 52 -17.86 -5.28 1.21
C ILE A 52 -17.78 -5.58 2.71
N LEU A 53 -18.35 -6.70 3.15
CA LEU A 53 -18.34 -7.10 4.56
C LEU A 53 -16.92 -7.36 5.05
N ALA A 54 -16.17 -8.21 4.34
CA ALA A 54 -14.81 -8.59 4.71
C ALA A 54 -13.85 -7.39 4.68
N THR A 55 -13.92 -6.57 3.63
CA THR A 55 -13.03 -5.40 3.48
C THR A 55 -13.34 -4.32 4.50
N SER A 56 -14.62 -4.12 4.85
CA SER A 56 -15.01 -3.17 5.89
C SER A 56 -14.50 -3.58 7.28
N GLU A 57 -14.61 -4.88 7.61
CA GLU A 57 -14.07 -5.39 8.88
C GLU A 57 -12.54 -5.31 8.91
N TYR A 58 -11.87 -5.69 7.81
CA TYR A 58 -10.43 -5.54 7.68
C TYR A 58 -9.98 -4.08 7.88
N ALA A 59 -10.67 -3.12 7.25
CA ALA A 59 -10.35 -1.70 7.38
C ALA A 59 -10.45 -1.21 8.84
N LYS A 60 -11.45 -1.68 9.61
CA LYS A 60 -11.56 -1.38 11.05
C LYS A 60 -10.38 -1.92 11.84
N GLN A 61 -9.99 -3.18 11.58
CA GLN A 61 -8.87 -3.81 12.27
C GLN A 61 -7.54 -3.11 11.93
N ILE A 62 -7.32 -2.75 10.66
CA ILE A 62 -6.14 -1.98 10.23
C ILE A 62 -6.14 -0.58 10.84
N ARG A 63 -7.30 0.09 10.93
CA ARG A 63 -7.38 1.41 11.57
C ARG A 63 -6.99 1.36 13.04
N ASN A 64 -7.45 0.35 13.76
CA ASN A 64 -7.08 0.12 15.16
C ASN A 64 -5.60 -0.22 15.31
N LEU A 65 -5.03 -1.01 14.39
CA LEU A 65 -3.60 -1.30 14.36
C LEU A 65 -2.79 -0.02 14.10
N ALA A 66 -3.20 0.80 13.13
CA ALA A 66 -2.54 2.07 12.82
C ALA A 66 -2.47 3.00 14.03
N THR A 67 -3.57 3.17 14.79
CA THR A 67 -3.57 3.93 16.07
C THR A 67 -2.50 3.42 17.03
N LYS A 68 -2.44 2.10 17.24
CA LYS A 68 -1.43 1.51 18.14
C LYS A 68 0.00 1.73 17.64
N ILE A 69 0.22 1.63 16.33
CA ILE A 69 1.54 1.89 15.74
C ILE A 69 1.92 3.36 15.89
N PHE A 70 1.03 4.30 15.58
CA PHE A 70 1.31 5.73 15.78
C PHE A 70 1.59 6.07 17.25
N ALA A 71 0.89 5.43 18.19
CA ALA A 71 1.16 5.55 19.62
C ALA A 71 2.60 5.16 19.97
N VAL A 72 3.01 3.96 19.54
CA VAL A 72 4.37 3.45 19.77
C VAL A 72 5.42 4.32 19.09
N LEU A 73 5.19 4.73 17.84
CA LEU A 73 6.12 5.57 17.08
C LEU A 73 6.27 6.96 17.72
N SER A 74 5.21 7.55 18.25
CA SER A 74 5.26 8.85 18.93
C SER A 74 6.07 8.77 20.23
N ILE A 75 5.81 7.74 21.05
CA ILE A 75 6.57 7.49 22.27
C ILE A 75 8.05 7.25 21.93
N GLY A 76 8.34 6.48 20.87
CA GLY A 76 9.71 6.23 20.40
C GLY A 76 10.48 7.49 19.99
N LEU A 77 9.77 8.57 19.63
CA LEU A 77 10.35 9.88 19.35
C LEU A 77 10.46 10.80 20.57
N GLY A 78 9.97 10.37 21.74
CA GLY A 78 9.87 11.18 22.95
C GLY A 78 8.71 12.18 22.93
N LEU A 79 7.66 11.89 22.14
CA LEU A 79 6.46 12.72 22.02
C LEU A 79 5.32 12.15 22.88
N GLU A 80 4.25 12.94 23.05
CA GLU A 80 2.99 12.44 23.59
C GLU A 80 2.45 11.29 22.73
N GLU A 81 1.82 10.30 23.37
CA GLU A 81 1.39 9.04 22.72
C GLU A 81 0.60 9.26 21.42
N GLY A 82 -0.41 10.14 21.42
CA GLY A 82 -1.23 10.40 20.23
C GLY A 82 -0.63 11.37 19.21
N ARG A 83 0.63 11.79 19.36
CA ARG A 83 1.15 12.95 18.61
C ARG A 83 1.16 12.73 17.10
N LEU A 84 1.77 11.65 16.61
CA LEU A 84 1.87 11.41 15.17
C LEU A 84 0.50 11.21 14.52
N GLU A 85 -0.40 10.47 15.17
CA GLU A 85 -1.76 10.25 14.66
C GLU A 85 -2.53 11.56 14.52
N LYS A 86 -2.38 12.48 15.47
CA LYS A 86 -2.98 13.81 15.42
C LYS A 86 -2.47 14.63 14.22
N GLU A 87 -1.17 14.60 13.94
CA GLU A 87 -0.56 15.36 12.83
C GLU A 87 -0.97 14.84 11.44
N VAL A 88 -1.36 13.57 11.33
CA VAL A 88 -1.83 12.98 10.06
C VAL A 88 -3.35 12.99 9.90
N GLY A 89 -4.08 13.73 10.74
CA GLY A 89 -5.53 13.93 10.62
C GLY A 89 -6.41 13.11 11.59
N GLY A 90 -5.82 12.34 12.51
CA GLY A 90 -6.57 11.67 13.57
C GLY A 90 -7.63 10.67 13.07
N MET A 91 -8.75 10.57 13.78
CA MET A 91 -9.85 9.66 13.40
C MET A 91 -10.73 10.18 12.26
N GLU A 92 -10.74 11.51 12.05
CA GLU A 92 -11.68 12.18 11.14
C GLU A 92 -11.10 12.32 9.72
N ASP A 93 -9.81 12.65 9.61
CA ASP A 93 -9.20 12.99 8.34
C ASP A 93 -8.21 11.96 7.81
N LEU A 94 -7.65 11.10 8.66
CA LEU A 94 -6.78 10.02 8.20
C LEU A 94 -7.60 9.00 7.38
N MET A 95 -7.31 8.95 6.09
CA MET A 95 -7.94 8.00 5.18
C MET A 95 -7.13 6.70 5.10
N LEU A 96 -7.83 5.57 5.02
CA LEU A 96 -7.27 4.30 4.58
C LEU A 96 -7.72 4.05 3.15
N GLN A 97 -6.73 3.95 2.26
CA GLN A 97 -6.93 3.57 0.87
C GLN A 97 -6.46 2.12 0.69
N MET A 98 -7.27 1.31 0.01
CA MET A 98 -6.94 -0.06 -0.36
C MET A 98 -6.49 -0.09 -1.82
N LYS A 99 -5.32 -0.68 -2.09
CA LYS A 99 -4.86 -1.02 -3.43
C LYS A 99 -4.63 -2.52 -3.49
N ILE A 100 -5.51 -3.24 -4.18
CA ILE A 100 -5.31 -4.66 -4.49
C ILE A 100 -4.47 -4.72 -5.76
N ASN A 101 -3.27 -5.26 -5.67
CA ASN A 101 -2.35 -5.37 -6.80
C ASN A 101 -2.38 -6.79 -7.34
N TYR A 102 -2.60 -6.93 -8.65
CA TYR A 102 -2.63 -8.19 -9.37
C TYR A 102 -1.46 -8.23 -10.35
N TYR A 103 -0.51 -9.12 -10.08
CA TYR A 103 0.67 -9.32 -10.92
C TYR A 103 0.50 -10.60 -11.74
N PRO A 104 0.12 -10.50 -13.03
CA PRO A 104 0.01 -11.67 -13.88
C PRO A 104 1.38 -12.33 -14.10
N LYS A 105 1.37 -13.59 -14.56
CA LYS A 105 2.60 -14.26 -14.97
C LYS A 105 3.26 -13.47 -16.09
N CYS A 106 4.55 -13.17 -15.95
CA CYS A 106 5.32 -12.45 -16.95
C CYS A 106 6.17 -13.43 -17.76
N PRO A 107 6.13 -13.44 -19.10
CA PRO A 107 6.93 -14.34 -19.92
C PRO A 107 8.43 -14.02 -19.88
N GLN A 108 8.79 -12.76 -19.62
CA GLN A 108 10.17 -12.25 -19.54
C GLN A 108 10.36 -11.42 -18.26
N PRO A 109 10.28 -12.04 -17.07
CA PRO A 109 10.25 -11.33 -15.78
C PRO A 109 11.54 -10.55 -15.49
N GLU A 110 12.65 -10.88 -16.15
CA GLU A 110 13.92 -10.15 -16.07
C GLU A 110 13.89 -8.78 -16.79
N LEU A 111 12.91 -8.54 -17.66
CA LEU A 111 12.76 -7.30 -18.43
C LEU A 111 11.64 -6.39 -17.90
N ALA A 112 10.88 -6.83 -16.89
CA ALA A 112 9.72 -6.13 -16.37
C ALA A 112 9.76 -5.99 -14.84
N LEU A 113 9.10 -4.95 -14.34
CA LEU A 113 8.77 -4.80 -12.92
C LEU A 113 7.26 -4.82 -12.77
N GLY A 114 6.79 -5.41 -11.68
CA GLY A 114 5.38 -5.37 -11.30
C GLY A 114 5.00 -3.98 -10.81
N VAL A 115 5.80 -3.41 -9.92
CA VAL A 115 5.75 -1.99 -9.54
C VAL A 115 7.17 -1.46 -9.49
N GLU A 116 7.37 -0.22 -9.96
CA GLU A 116 8.67 0.41 -10.05
C GLU A 116 9.27 0.71 -8.67
N ALA A 117 10.55 1.11 -8.65
CA ALA A 117 11.19 1.55 -7.42
C ALA A 117 10.59 2.88 -6.95
N HIS A 118 9.97 2.88 -5.77
CA HIS A 118 9.34 4.05 -5.17
C HIS A 118 9.39 4.01 -3.64
N THR A 119 9.05 5.13 -3.03
CA THR A 119 8.71 5.23 -1.61
C THR A 119 7.20 5.48 -1.48
N ASP A 120 6.62 5.09 -0.36
CA ASP A 120 5.19 5.28 -0.13
C ASP A 120 4.95 6.70 0.37
N VAL A 121 4.11 7.48 -0.33
CA VAL A 121 3.73 8.82 0.12
C VAL A 121 2.84 8.82 1.38
N SER A 122 2.34 7.64 1.78
CA SER A 122 1.47 7.44 2.94
C SER A 122 2.16 7.82 4.27
N ALA A 123 1.41 7.75 5.37
CA ALA A 123 2.01 7.77 6.71
C ALA A 123 2.51 6.37 7.10
N LEU A 124 1.66 5.36 6.92
CA LEU A 124 1.96 3.96 7.13
C LEU A 124 1.29 3.16 6.01
N THR A 125 1.93 2.08 5.58
CA THR A 125 1.34 1.11 4.63
C THR A 125 1.33 -0.27 5.28
N PHE A 126 0.22 -1.00 5.15
CA PHE A 126 0.05 -2.36 5.65
C PHE A 126 -0.25 -3.29 4.47
N ILE A 127 0.60 -4.30 4.25
CA ILE A 127 0.56 -5.16 3.07
C ILE A 127 0.33 -6.61 3.50
N LEU A 128 -0.71 -7.22 2.92
CA LEU A 128 -0.91 -8.66 2.89
C LEU A 128 -0.40 -9.22 1.56
N HIS A 129 -0.09 -10.52 1.50
CA HIS A 129 0.30 -11.14 0.23
C HIS A 129 -0.16 -12.59 0.15
N ASN A 130 -0.34 -13.10 -1.08
CA ASN A 130 -0.75 -14.47 -1.35
C ASN A 130 0.41 -15.51 -1.26
N MET A 131 1.46 -15.22 -0.49
CA MET A 131 2.66 -16.06 -0.29
C MET A 131 3.51 -16.28 -1.56
N VAL A 132 3.27 -15.52 -2.62
CA VAL A 132 4.18 -15.46 -3.78
C VAL A 132 5.18 -14.32 -3.55
N PRO A 133 6.51 -14.62 -3.51
CA PRO A 133 7.53 -13.60 -3.29
C PRO A 133 7.54 -12.59 -4.45
N GLY A 134 7.94 -11.36 -4.15
CA GLY A 134 8.02 -10.31 -5.16
C GLY A 134 8.39 -8.93 -4.63
N LEU A 135 8.07 -8.63 -3.36
CA LEU A 135 8.52 -7.39 -2.73
C LEU A 135 10.04 -7.40 -2.53
N GLN A 136 10.71 -6.36 -2.99
CA GLN A 136 12.11 -6.09 -2.72
C GLN A 136 12.30 -4.72 -2.09
N LEU A 137 13.21 -4.64 -1.11
CA LEU A 137 13.60 -3.43 -0.39
C LEU A 137 15.01 -3.02 -0.82
N PHE A 138 15.25 -1.74 -1.02
CA PHE A 138 16.59 -1.23 -1.29
C PHE A 138 17.26 -0.87 0.04
N TYR A 139 18.16 -1.74 0.49
CA TYR A 139 18.84 -1.63 1.77
C TYR A 139 20.35 -1.73 1.58
N GLU A 140 21.09 -0.77 2.13
CA GLU A 140 22.56 -0.72 2.06
C GLU A 140 23.11 -0.91 0.63
N GLY A 141 22.49 -0.24 -0.35
CA GLY A 141 22.91 -0.29 -1.76
C GLY A 141 22.46 -1.54 -2.52
N ASN A 142 21.70 -2.44 -1.90
CA ASN A 142 21.31 -3.72 -2.47
C ASN A 142 19.79 -3.94 -2.44
N TRP A 143 19.28 -4.64 -3.44
CA TRP A 143 17.89 -5.13 -3.44
C TRP A 143 17.77 -6.42 -2.63
N VAL A 144 17.03 -6.35 -1.53
CA VAL A 144 16.76 -7.46 -0.60
C VAL A 144 15.34 -7.95 -0.79
N THR A 145 15.16 -9.22 -1.13
CA THR A 145 13.82 -9.82 -1.26
C THR A 145 13.21 -10.11 0.11
N ALA A 146 12.01 -9.58 0.36
CA ALA A 146 11.27 -9.85 1.59
C ALA A 146 10.84 -11.33 1.64
N LYS A 147 10.99 -11.95 2.82
CA LYS A 147 10.53 -13.34 3.04
C LYS A 147 9.01 -13.36 3.26
N CYS A 148 8.35 -14.38 2.72
CA CYS A 148 6.94 -14.63 3.02
C CYS A 148 6.83 -15.28 4.40
N VAL A 149 6.59 -14.48 5.44
CA VAL A 149 6.39 -14.96 6.82
C VAL A 149 4.90 -15.27 7.02
N PRO A 150 4.52 -16.52 7.32
CA PRO A 150 3.11 -16.88 7.54
C PRO A 150 2.45 -16.07 8.65
N ASN A 151 1.17 -15.72 8.48
CA ASN A 151 0.37 -14.98 9.46
C ASN A 151 0.96 -13.62 9.88
N SER A 152 1.69 -12.96 8.97
CA SER A 152 2.27 -11.63 9.21
C SER A 152 1.63 -10.57 8.32
N ILE A 153 1.79 -9.31 8.72
CA ILE A 153 1.50 -8.13 7.91
C ILE A 153 2.81 -7.38 7.74
N ILE A 154 3.15 -7.05 6.50
CA ILE A 154 4.31 -6.18 6.22
C ILE A 154 3.86 -4.75 6.48
N MET A 155 4.67 -3.99 7.23
CA MET A 155 4.39 -2.59 7.51
C MET A 155 5.54 -1.72 6.98
N HIS A 156 5.21 -0.69 6.22
CA HIS A 156 6.15 0.36 5.81
C HIS A 156 5.87 1.66 6.59
N ILE A 157 6.95 2.37 6.91
CA ILE A 157 6.92 3.80 7.18
C ILE A 157 6.86 4.49 5.81
N GLY A 158 5.93 5.43 5.64
CA GLY A 158 5.87 6.25 4.44
C GLY A 158 6.49 7.64 4.65
N ASP A 159 6.59 8.39 3.56
CA ASP A 159 7.24 9.69 3.45
C ASP A 159 6.67 10.69 4.46
N THR A 160 5.36 10.62 4.73
CA THR A 160 4.71 11.53 5.68
C THR A 160 5.30 11.39 7.09
N VAL A 161 5.53 10.17 7.57
CA VAL A 161 6.12 9.93 8.90
C VAL A 161 7.63 10.18 8.88
N GLU A 162 8.32 9.89 7.78
CA GLU A 162 9.73 10.27 7.62
C GLU A 162 9.90 11.80 7.78
N ILE A 163 9.08 12.60 7.11
CA ILE A 163 9.07 14.06 7.20
C ILE A 163 8.76 14.52 8.62
N LEU A 164 7.65 14.04 9.22
CA LEU A 164 7.23 14.44 10.57
C LEU A 164 8.26 14.07 11.65
N SER A 165 8.99 12.98 11.44
CA SER A 165 10.05 12.53 12.36
C SER A 165 11.41 13.17 12.09
N ASN A 166 11.51 14.08 11.11
CA ASN A 166 12.76 14.70 10.64
C ASN A 166 13.81 13.64 10.24
N GLY A 167 13.38 12.65 9.45
CA GLY A 167 14.21 11.59 8.92
C GLY A 167 14.60 10.51 9.92
N LYS A 168 14.00 10.44 11.13
CA LYS A 168 14.34 9.41 12.11
C LYS A 168 13.75 8.05 11.75
N TYR A 169 12.47 8.02 11.39
CA TYR A 169 11.86 6.84 10.77
C TYR A 169 12.05 6.89 9.26
N LYS A 170 12.33 5.75 8.64
CA LYS A 170 12.81 5.68 7.25
C LYS A 170 11.75 5.20 6.28
N SER A 171 11.45 6.02 5.29
CA SER A 171 10.66 5.61 4.12
C SER A 171 11.58 4.90 3.13
N ILE A 172 11.51 3.57 3.08
CA ILE A 172 12.46 2.77 2.32
C ILE A 172 12.03 2.63 0.85
N LEU A 173 12.98 2.85 -0.05
CA LEU A 173 12.79 2.60 -1.47
C LEU A 173 12.52 1.10 -1.67
N HIS A 174 11.44 0.77 -2.35
CA HIS A 174 11.02 -0.61 -2.56
C HIS A 174 10.42 -0.80 -3.95
N ARG A 175 10.33 -2.04 -4.43
CA ARG A 175 9.75 -2.40 -5.73
C ARG A 175 9.08 -3.77 -5.69
N GLY A 176 8.27 -4.07 -6.70
CA GLY A 176 7.69 -5.40 -6.90
C GLY A 176 8.25 -6.05 -8.15
N VAL A 177 8.81 -7.25 -8.02
CA VAL A 177 9.22 -8.07 -9.15
C VAL A 177 8.14 -9.08 -9.53
N VAL A 178 8.12 -9.46 -10.79
CA VAL A 178 7.20 -10.46 -11.36
C VAL A 178 7.92 -11.78 -11.63
N ASN A 179 7.15 -12.82 -11.94
CA ASN A 179 7.69 -14.13 -12.26
C ASN A 179 6.84 -14.83 -13.34
N LYS A 180 7.40 -15.86 -13.96
CA LYS A 180 6.74 -16.62 -15.05
C LYS A 180 5.81 -17.74 -14.58
N GLU A 181 5.87 -18.11 -13.31
CA GLU A 181 5.28 -19.36 -12.81
C GLU A 181 3.93 -19.17 -12.13
N LYS A 182 3.79 -18.10 -11.34
CA LYS A 182 2.69 -17.86 -10.41
C LYS A 182 2.23 -16.41 -10.45
N VAL A 183 0.91 -16.24 -10.42
CA VAL A 183 0.28 -14.95 -10.18
C VAL A 183 0.56 -14.51 -8.74
N ARG A 184 1.02 -13.28 -8.56
CA ARG A 184 1.18 -12.66 -7.24
C ARG A 184 0.03 -11.70 -6.99
N ILE A 185 -0.47 -11.66 -5.75
CA ILE A 185 -1.48 -10.71 -5.29
C ILE A 185 -1.03 -10.15 -3.95
N SER A 186 -1.17 -8.84 -3.78
CA SER A 186 -0.92 -8.12 -2.53
C SER A 186 -1.92 -7.01 -2.31
#